data_AF-A0A835P9J1-F1
#
_entry.id   AF-A0A835P9J1-F1
#
_cell.length_a   1.000
_cell.length_b   1.000
_cell.length_c   1.000
_cell.angle_alpha   90.00
_cell.angle_beta   90.00
_cell.angle_gamma   90.00
#
_symmetry.space_group_name_H-M   'P 1'
#
loop_
_entity.id
_entity.type
_entity.pdbx_description
1 polymer ?
#
loop_
_entity_poly.entity_id
_entity_poly.type
_entity_poly.pdbx_seq_one_letter_code
_entity_poly.pdbx_strand_id
1 'polypeptide(L)'
;VKASGKTPEDLNRSGEKNGALILGMYNDILRSCNALDYHDLINSSVKLLTDFDEVLKECQYKWKAIVVDEFQDTSSMQYLLLRLLGSHNHITIVGDEDQSIFSFNGADVSGFGSFRRDFPTHKE
;
A
#
# COMPACT_ATOMS: atom_id res chain seq x y z
N VAL A 1 2.64 11.33 -0.14
CA VAL A 1 3.59 11.11 -1.27
C VAL A 1 4.02 9.65 -1.32
N LYS A 2 4.85 9.16 -0.39
CA LYS A 2 5.19 7.72 -0.33
C LYS A 2 4.02 6.81 0.05
N ALA A 3 3.11 7.29 0.91
CA ALA A 3 1.88 6.58 1.30
C ALA A 3 1.01 6.15 0.10
N SER A 4 1.09 6.90 -0.98
CA SER A 4 0.38 6.64 -2.24
C SER A 4 1.26 6.06 -3.34
N GLY A 5 2.48 5.64 -3.01
CA GLY A 5 3.43 5.00 -3.93
C GLY A 5 4.14 5.94 -4.90
N LYS A 6 3.91 7.26 -4.81
CA LYS A 6 4.50 8.23 -5.74
C LYS A 6 6.03 8.28 -5.62
N THR A 7 6.70 8.18 -6.76
CA THR A 7 8.16 8.30 -6.86
C THR A 7 8.59 9.75 -7.18
N PRO A 8 9.88 10.09 -7.06
CA PRO A 8 10.41 11.35 -7.57
C PRO A 8 10.04 11.61 -9.04
N GLU A 9 10.03 10.58 -9.88
CA GLU A 9 9.65 10.67 -11.29
C GLU A 9 8.16 11.02 -11.47
N ASP A 10 7.29 10.51 -10.61
CA ASP A 10 5.87 10.87 -10.61
C ASP A 10 5.67 12.34 -10.24
N LEU A 11 6.40 12.83 -9.22
CA LEU A 11 6.37 14.24 -8.82
C LEU A 11 6.93 15.17 -9.90
N ASN A 12 7.99 14.73 -10.61
CA ASN A 12 8.50 15.47 -11.75
C ASN A 12 7.46 15.57 -12.87
N ARG A 13 6.73 14.48 -13.14
CA ARG A 13 5.63 14.46 -14.12
C ARG A 13 4.45 15.35 -13.72
N SER A 14 4.17 15.51 -12.42
CA SER A 14 3.14 16.46 -11.94
C SER A 14 3.60 17.92 -11.91
N GLY A 15 4.86 18.21 -12.28
CA GLY A 15 5.43 19.56 -12.27
C GLY A 15 6.03 19.99 -10.92
N GLU A 16 6.00 19.13 -9.91
CA GLU A 16 6.51 19.37 -8.55
C GLU A 16 8.02 19.15 -8.46
N LYS A 17 8.80 19.84 -9.30
CA LYS A 17 10.24 19.62 -9.47
C LYS A 17 11.06 19.68 -8.17
N ASN A 18 10.76 20.65 -7.30
CA ASN A 18 11.46 20.77 -6.01
C ASN A 18 11.12 19.61 -5.09
N GLY A 19 9.86 19.18 -5.05
CA GLY A 19 9.43 18.02 -4.27
C GLY A 19 10.09 16.73 -4.76
N ALA A 20 10.18 16.54 -6.08
CA ALA A 20 10.89 15.43 -6.69
C ALA A 20 12.38 15.42 -6.31
N LEU A 21 13.06 16.56 -6.40
CA LEU A 21 14.47 16.69 -6.05
C LEU A 21 14.72 16.34 -4.57
N ILE A 22 13.94 16.93 -3.66
CA ILE A 22 14.07 16.70 -2.22
C ILE A 22 13.79 15.23 -1.89
N LEU A 23 12.72 14.65 -2.44
CA LEU A 23 12.38 13.25 -2.22
C LEU A 23 13.46 12.31 -2.73
N GLY A 24 14.04 12.60 -3.90
CA GLY A 24 15.16 11.84 -4.46
C GLY A 24 16.36 11.85 -3.52
N MET A 25 16.82 13.03 -3.11
CA MET A 25 17.94 13.18 -2.18
C MET A 25 17.69 12.48 -0.85
N TYR A 26 16.48 12.62 -0.29
CA TYR A 26 16.09 11.95 0.95
C TYR A 26 16.18 10.42 0.82
N ASN A 27 15.66 9.86 -0.27
CA ASN A 27 15.73 8.43 -0.54
C ASN A 27 17.17 7.94 -0.72
N ASP A 28 18.03 8.73 -1.36
CA ASP A 28 19.44 8.38 -1.53
C ASP A 28 20.20 8.37 -0.19
N ILE A 29 19.89 9.30 0.71
CA ILE A 29 20.41 9.29 2.08
C ILE A 29 19.98 8.00 2.81
N LEU A 30 18.68 7.67 2.82
CA LEU A 30 18.18 6.45 3.44
C LEU A 30 18.89 5.20 2.90
N ARG A 31 19.04 5.09 1.58
CA ARG A 31 19.77 3.98 0.93
C ARG A 31 21.23 3.91 1.37
N SER A 32 21.92 5.05 1.43
CA SER A 32 23.33 5.10 1.88
C SER A 32 23.50 4.62 3.33
N CYS A 33 22.47 4.79 4.15
CA CYS A 33 22.44 4.35 5.54
C CYS A 33 21.89 2.92 5.72
N ASN A 34 21.52 2.23 4.63
CA ASN A 34 20.79 0.96 4.67
C ASN A 34 19.54 1.03 5.58
N ALA A 35 18.80 2.13 5.47
CA ALA A 35 17.64 2.45 6.30
C ALA A 35 16.35 2.47 5.48
N LEU A 36 15.23 2.20 6.15
CA LEU A 36 13.87 2.30 5.62
C LEU A 36 13.05 3.20 6.55
N ASP A 37 12.26 4.11 5.99
CA ASP A 37 11.21 4.80 6.76
C ASP A 37 9.92 3.95 6.84
N TYR A 38 8.91 4.44 7.57
CA TYR A 38 7.65 3.71 7.76
C TYR A 38 6.92 3.38 6.46
N HIS A 39 6.94 4.28 5.47
CA HIS A 39 6.30 4.03 4.19
C HIS A 39 7.14 3.08 3.33
N ASP A 40 8.45 3.15 3.46
CA ASP A 40 9.36 2.23 2.77
C ASP A 40 9.18 0.79 3.22
N LEU A 41 8.78 0.53 4.48
CA LEU A 41 8.44 -0.82 4.94
C LEU A 41 7.29 -1.43 4.11
N ILE A 42 6.23 -0.65 3.86
CA ILE A 42 5.08 -1.09 3.06
C ILE A 42 5.46 -1.17 1.57
N ASN A 43 6.07 -0.10 1.03
CA ASN A 43 6.41 -0.03 -0.39
C ASN A 43 7.43 -1.11 -0.79
N SER A 44 8.41 -1.38 0.06
CA SER A 44 9.40 -2.44 -0.18
C SER A 44 8.77 -3.82 -0.05
N SER A 45 7.80 -4.01 0.85
CA SER A 45 7.04 -5.26 0.94
C SER A 45 6.23 -5.50 -0.33
N VAL A 46 5.51 -4.49 -0.83
CA VAL A 46 4.79 -4.57 -2.11
C VAL A 46 5.76 -4.91 -3.25
N LYS A 47 6.91 -4.23 -3.32
CA LYS A 47 7.93 -4.50 -4.33
C LYS A 47 8.45 -5.93 -4.24
N LEU A 48 8.81 -6.41 -3.04
CA LEU A 48 9.29 -7.77 -2.82
C LEU A 48 8.27 -8.81 -3.29
N LEU A 49 7.00 -8.66 -2.90
CA LEU A 49 5.94 -9.61 -3.26
C LEU A 49 5.54 -9.55 -4.74
N THR A 50 5.78 -8.42 -5.40
CA THR A 50 5.55 -8.27 -6.85
C THR A 50 6.70 -8.85 -7.66
N ASP A 51 7.94 -8.59 -7.24
CA ASP A 51 9.14 -8.99 -7.99
C ASP A 51 9.50 -10.46 -7.77
N PHE A 52 9.09 -11.07 -6.64
CA PHE A 52 9.45 -12.44 -6.24
C PHE A 52 8.20 -13.25 -5.84
N ASP A 53 7.57 -13.88 -6.82
CA ASP A 53 6.33 -14.66 -6.68
C ASP A 53 6.46 -15.83 -5.69
N GLU A 54 7.66 -16.40 -5.52
CA GLU A 54 7.94 -17.43 -4.53
C GLU A 54 7.72 -16.95 -3.09
N VAL A 55 8.07 -15.69 -2.80
CA VAL A 55 7.88 -15.08 -1.47
C VAL A 55 6.39 -14.82 -1.23
N LEU A 56 5.68 -14.32 -2.25
CA LEU A 56 4.23 -14.16 -2.19
C LEU A 56 3.54 -15.50 -1.91
N LYS A 57 3.89 -16.55 -2.64
CA LYS A 57 3.35 -17.90 -2.43
C LYS A 57 3.64 -18.44 -1.04
N GLU A 58 4.83 -18.20 -0.50
CA GLU A 58 5.16 -18.57 0.88
C GLU A 58 4.26 -17.84 1.88
N CYS A 59 4.12 -16.53 1.73
CA CYS A 59 3.25 -15.70 2.55
C CYS A 59 1.79 -16.17 2.50
N GLN A 60 1.23 -16.40 1.31
CA GLN A 60 -0.13 -16.90 1.12
C GLN A 60 -0.31 -18.33 1.63
N TYR A 61 0.73 -19.16 1.53
CA TYR A 61 0.71 -20.48 2.12
C TYR A 61 0.67 -20.40 3.65
N LYS A 62 1.38 -19.44 4.26
CA LYS A 62 1.40 -19.27 5.71
C LYS A 62 0.12 -18.61 6.24
N TRP A 63 -0.34 -17.53 5.60
CA TRP A 63 -1.50 -16.75 6.01
C TRP A 63 -2.74 -17.17 5.23
N LYS A 64 -3.37 -18.26 5.69
CA LYS A 64 -4.52 -18.86 5.02
C LYS A 64 -5.77 -17.97 4.97
N ALA A 65 -5.86 -17.02 5.90
CA ALA A 65 -6.92 -16.03 5.99
C ALA A 65 -6.34 -14.72 6.57
N ILE A 66 -6.87 -13.58 6.11
CA ILE A 66 -6.45 -12.25 6.54
C ILE A 66 -7.69 -11.50 7.00
N VAL A 67 -7.63 -10.87 8.17
CA VAL A 67 -8.67 -9.97 8.67
C VAL A 67 -8.03 -8.60 8.86
N VAL A 68 -8.66 -7.57 8.31
CA VAL A 68 -8.20 -6.18 8.36
C VAL A 68 -9.29 -5.37 9.04
N ASP A 69 -8.94 -4.73 10.14
CA ASP A 69 -9.80 -3.80 10.86
C ASP A 69 -9.49 -2.35 10.43
N GLU A 70 -10.39 -1.41 10.73
CA GLU A 70 -10.26 0.01 10.40
C GLU A 70 -9.90 0.27 8.93
N PHE A 71 -10.52 -0.46 8.01
CA PHE A 71 -10.15 -0.44 6.60
C PHE A 71 -10.28 0.94 5.95
N GLN A 72 -11.16 1.81 6.47
CA GLN A 72 -11.33 3.18 6.01
C GLN A 72 -10.06 4.05 6.12
N ASP A 73 -9.13 3.68 7.01
CA ASP A 73 -7.87 4.42 7.22
C ASP A 73 -6.69 3.86 6.39
N THR A 74 -6.97 2.91 5.50
CA THR A 74 -5.96 2.26 4.66
C THR A 74 -5.50 3.18 3.52
N SER A 75 -4.18 3.32 3.33
CA SER A 75 -3.60 4.03 2.19
C SER A 75 -3.63 3.17 0.91
N SER A 76 -3.48 3.78 -0.27
CA SER A 76 -3.48 3.02 -1.53
C SER A 76 -2.37 1.96 -1.61
N MET A 77 -1.20 2.21 -1.02
CA MET A 77 -0.11 1.22 -0.97
C MET A 77 -0.37 0.10 0.03
N GLN A 78 -1.00 0.40 1.17
CA GLN A 78 -1.45 -0.64 2.10
C GLN A 78 -2.54 -1.51 1.45
N TYR A 79 -3.48 -0.91 0.72
CA TYR A 79 -4.48 -1.66 -0.03
C TYR A 79 -3.84 -2.56 -1.09
N LEU A 80 -2.84 -2.07 -1.84
CA LEU A 80 -2.11 -2.88 -2.81
C LEU A 80 -1.41 -4.09 -2.15
N LEU A 81 -0.80 -3.89 -0.99
CA LEU A 81 -0.21 -4.98 -0.19
C LEU A 81 -1.26 -6.02 0.20
N LEU A 82 -2.40 -5.57 0.74
CA LEU A 82 -3.51 -6.43 1.14
C LEU A 82 -4.09 -7.19 -0.04
N ARG A 83 -4.18 -6.55 -1.21
CA ARG A 83 -4.65 -7.19 -2.46
C ARG A 83 -3.72 -8.31 -2.91
N LEU A 84 -2.41 -8.10 -2.87
CA LEU A 84 -1.43 -9.14 -3.22
C LEU A 84 -1.57 -10.34 -2.29
N LEU A 85 -1.50 -10.08 -0.97
CA LEU A 85 -1.58 -11.11 0.05
C LEU A 85 -2.93 -11.85 0.03
N GLY A 86 -4.03 -11.12 -0.09
CA GLY A 86 -5.40 -11.65 -0.08
C GLY A 86 -5.87 -12.25 -1.41
N SER A 87 -5.05 -12.31 -2.46
CA SER A 87 -5.50 -12.75 -3.80
C SER A 87 -5.95 -14.23 -3.89
N HIS A 88 -5.74 -15.01 -2.83
CA HIS A 88 -6.38 -16.33 -2.63
C HIS A 88 -7.83 -16.24 -2.11
N ASN A 89 -8.45 -15.06 -2.12
CA ASN A 89 -9.84 -14.77 -1.77
C ASN A 89 -10.27 -15.13 -0.33
N HIS A 90 -9.31 -15.23 0.60
CA HIS A 90 -9.63 -15.38 2.03
C HIS A 90 -9.17 -14.14 2.79
N ILE A 91 -9.79 -13.01 2.45
CA ILE A 91 -9.58 -11.74 3.11
C ILE A 91 -10.93 -11.18 3.57
N THR A 92 -10.96 -10.66 4.79
CA THR A 92 -12.11 -9.96 5.35
C THR A 92 -11.66 -8.57 5.77
N ILE A 93 -12.36 -7.55 5.29
CA ILE A 93 -12.15 -6.16 5.71
C ILE A 93 -13.31 -5.73 6.61
N VAL A 94 -13.02 -4.94 7.63
CA VAL A 94 -13.98 -4.33 8.53
C VAL A 94 -13.66 -2.85 8.60
N GLY A 95 -14.68 -2.00 8.53
CA GLY A 95 -14.51 -0.56 8.59
C GLY A 95 -15.79 0.19 8.27
N ASP A 96 -15.73 1.51 8.45
CA ASP A 96 -16.85 2.44 8.24
C ASP A 96 -16.37 3.65 7.41
N GLU A 97 -16.96 3.83 6.22
CA GLU A 97 -16.59 4.92 5.30
C GLU A 97 -16.80 6.31 5.95
N ASP A 98 -17.78 6.47 6.84
CA ASP A 98 -18.09 7.75 7.52
C ASP A 98 -17.08 8.08 8.65
N GLN A 99 -16.25 7.12 9.05
CA GLN A 99 -15.25 7.28 10.12
C GLN A 99 -13.81 7.50 9.60
N SER A 100 -13.63 7.71 8.30
CA SER A 100 -12.31 8.00 7.73
C SER A 100 -11.81 9.40 8.13
N ILE A 101 -10.96 9.46 9.15
CA ILE A 101 -10.36 10.72 9.63
C ILE A 101 -8.87 10.85 9.29
N PHE A 102 -8.21 9.80 8.77
CA PHE A 102 -6.78 9.79 8.48
C PHE A 102 -6.39 10.20 7.05
N SER A 103 -7.27 10.89 6.30
CA SER A 103 -6.99 11.32 4.93
C SER A 103 -5.76 12.23 4.82
N PHE A 104 -5.48 13.04 5.86
CA PHE A 104 -4.27 13.87 5.94
C PHE A 104 -2.97 13.04 5.94
N ASN A 105 -3.03 11.77 6.35
CA ASN A 105 -1.92 10.82 6.36
C ASN A 105 -1.95 9.87 5.14
N GLY A 106 -2.85 10.09 4.19
CA GLY A 106 -2.93 9.32 2.95
C GLY A 106 -3.88 8.13 2.98
N ALA A 107 -4.76 8.04 3.98
CA ALA A 107 -5.91 7.13 3.91
C ALA A 107 -6.76 7.46 2.67
N ASP A 108 -7.25 6.41 2.00
CA ASP A 108 -8.03 6.51 0.77
C ASP A 108 -9.29 5.65 0.86
N VAL A 109 -10.41 6.29 1.20
CA VAL A 109 -11.74 5.66 1.33
C VAL A 109 -12.19 4.97 0.04
N SER A 110 -11.66 5.37 -1.12
CA SER A 110 -11.95 4.69 -2.39
C SER A 110 -11.45 3.23 -2.40
N GLY A 111 -10.65 2.83 -1.40
CA GLY A 111 -10.27 1.46 -1.09
C GLY A 111 -11.46 0.51 -0.99
N PHE A 112 -12.58 0.90 -0.38
CA PHE A 112 -13.78 0.03 -0.31
C PHE A 112 -14.35 -0.28 -1.70
N GLY A 113 -14.51 0.76 -2.53
CA GLY A 113 -14.93 0.58 -3.91
C GLY A 113 -13.96 -0.27 -4.72
N SER A 114 -12.65 -0.12 -4.46
CA SER A 114 -11.62 -0.94 -5.09
C SER A 114 -11.69 -2.40 -4.64
N PHE A 115 -11.92 -2.65 -3.36
CA PHE A 115 -12.09 -4.00 -2.81
C PHE A 115 -13.26 -4.72 -3.46
N ARG A 116 -14.43 -4.07 -3.55
CA ARG A 116 -15.64 -4.64 -4.20
C ARG A 116 -15.38 -5.03 -5.67
N ARG A 117 -14.55 -4.26 -6.39
CA ARG A 117 -14.17 -4.55 -7.79
C ARG A 117 -13.13 -5.67 -7.90
N ASP A 118 -12.12 -5.65 -7.04
CA ASP A 118 -10.99 -6.60 -7.10
C ASP A 118 -11.34 -7.97 -6.50
N PHE A 119 -12.34 -8.04 -5.60
CA PHE A 119 -12.85 -9.25 -4.98
C PHE A 119 -14.32 -9.48 -5.34
N PRO A 120 -14.66 -9.87 -6.59
CA PRO A 120 -16.05 -9.94 -7.05
C PRO A 120 -16.92 -11.00 -6.34
N THR A 121 -16.30 -11.96 -5.64
CA THR A 121 -16.99 -12.97 -4.83
C THR A 121 -17.18 -12.57 -3.37
N HIS A 122 -16.93 -11.30 -3.02
CA HIS A 122 -17.16 -10.78 -1.67
C HIS A 122 -18.63 -10.94 -1.25
N LYS A 123 -18.85 -10.93 0.06
CA LYS A 123 -20.18 -10.92 0.68
C LYS A 123 -20.21 -9.77 1.67
N GLU A 124 -21.24 -8.93 1.59
CA GLU A 124 -21.55 -7.86 2.55
C GLU A 124 -22.70 -8.29 3.46
#